data_AF-A0A178WLY7-F1
#
_entry.id   AF-A0A178WLY7-F1
#
_cell.length_a   1.000
_cell.length_b   1.000
_cell.length_c   1.000
_cell.angle_alpha   90.00
_cell.angle_beta   90.00
_cell.angle_gamma   90.00
#
_symmetry.space_group_name_H-M   'P 1'
#
loop_
_entity.id
_entity.type
_entity.pdbx_description
1 polymer ?
#
loop_
_entity_poly.entity_id
_entity_poly.type
_entity_poly.pdbx_seq_one_letter_code
_entity_poly.pdbx_strand_id
1 'polypeptide(L)'
;MHTSSLFSASKSPKRLLEEKFISFLESCKTQKQLLQIQSQTVSHELLQNDYVAPRLVAACCRITRIDYARQVFDRISQPNVSVWNAMFNGYAQKDLSFEVLLLFKRMRSFDVMPNCFTLPLVLKACVVVKDLRQGQELQCFSIKTGFRSNAYLGTKLIEMYSCAEVIASANKVFCEMVEKNVVTWTSMINGYLLNKDLVSARRYFDLSPERDIVLWNTMISGYIEMGNMMEAKSLFDQMPCRDVMSWNTVLEGYANIGDMEACERVFDDMPERNVFSWNGLIKGYAQNGRVSEVLDSFKRMVDEGNVVPNDATLTLVLSACAKLGAFDFGKWVHKYGENLGYNKVDVNVKNALIDMYGKCGAIEIAMEVFKGIKRRDLISWNTMINGLAAHGHGTEALDLFHEMKNSGIRADKVTFVGVLCACKHMGLVEDGLAYFNSMFTDFSIMPEIEHCGCVVDLLSRAGFLTLAVEFINKMPVKADAVIWATLLGASKVYKKVDIGELALEELNKIEPRNPANFVMLSNIYGDAGRFDDAARLKVAMRDTGFKKEAGVSWIETDDGLVKFYSSGEKHPRTKELQRILRELKSFNILRDGEHFL
;
A
#
# COMPACT_ATOMS: atom_id res chain seq x y z
N MET A 1 -32.99 -51.21 42.04
CA MET A 1 -31.97 -51.02 43.11
C MET A 1 -30.68 -51.62 42.62
N HIS A 2 -29.69 -50.79 42.26
CA HIS A 2 -28.27 -51.02 42.56
C HIS A 2 -27.52 -49.72 42.24
N THR A 3 -27.29 -48.99 43.31
CA THR A 3 -26.63 -47.70 43.39
C THR A 3 -25.14 -47.81 43.08
N SER A 4 -24.68 -46.93 42.19
CA SER A 4 -23.41 -46.21 42.20
C SER A 4 -22.38 -46.59 43.27
N SER A 5 -21.21 -47.07 42.83
CA SER A 5 -19.93 -46.87 43.54
C SER A 5 -18.81 -46.61 42.52
N LEU A 6 -18.83 -45.41 41.93
CA LEU A 6 -17.64 -44.83 41.29
C LEU A 6 -16.65 -44.49 42.41
N PHE A 7 -15.63 -45.33 42.56
CA PHE A 7 -14.45 -44.99 43.36
C PHE A 7 -13.78 -43.74 42.76
N SER A 8 -13.93 -42.61 43.45
CA SER A 8 -13.11 -41.42 43.25
C SER A 8 -11.68 -41.74 43.70
N ALA A 9 -10.81 -42.11 42.76
CA ALA A 9 -9.37 -42.11 43.03
C ALA A 9 -8.95 -40.65 43.33
N SER A 10 -8.59 -40.38 44.58
CA SER A 10 -8.08 -39.07 45.01
C SER A 10 -6.88 -38.67 44.14
N LYS A 11 -7.01 -37.60 43.35
CA LYS A 11 -5.91 -37.05 42.54
C LYS A 11 -4.71 -36.76 43.46
N SER A 12 -3.50 -37.13 43.03
CA SER A 12 -2.29 -36.83 43.80
C SER A 12 -2.12 -35.31 43.99
N PRO A 13 -1.58 -34.84 45.15
CA PRO A 13 -1.40 -33.41 45.43
C PRO A 13 -0.59 -32.67 44.35
N LYS A 14 0.37 -33.36 43.73
CA LYS A 14 1.22 -32.85 42.64
C LYS A 14 0.40 -32.53 41.38
N ARG A 15 -0.57 -33.37 41.01
CA ARG A 15 -1.43 -33.20 39.83
C ARG A 15 -2.43 -32.05 40.00
N LEU A 16 -2.93 -31.85 41.23
CA LEU A 16 -3.77 -30.71 41.60
C LEU A 16 -2.99 -29.38 41.54
N LEU A 17 -1.71 -29.39 41.91
CA LEU A 17 -0.84 -28.22 41.80
C LEU A 17 -0.57 -27.86 40.34
N GLU A 18 -0.26 -28.85 39.49
CA GLU A 18 -0.06 -28.68 38.04
C GLU A 18 -1.29 -28.09 37.34
N GLU A 19 -2.49 -28.63 37.59
CA GLU A 19 -3.75 -28.11 37.03
C GLU A 19 -4.02 -26.64 37.43
N LYS A 20 -3.70 -26.26 38.68
CA LYS A 20 -3.81 -24.87 39.14
C LYS A 20 -2.85 -23.92 38.42
N PHE A 21 -1.58 -24.30 38.27
CA PHE A 21 -0.60 -23.49 37.54
C PHE A 21 -0.97 -23.33 36.07
N ILE A 22 -1.48 -24.38 35.43
CA ILE A 22 -1.98 -24.33 34.05
C ILE A 22 -3.14 -23.33 33.91
N SER A 23 -4.13 -23.40 34.80
CA SER A 23 -5.26 -22.46 34.80
C SER A 23 -4.82 -21.00 35.04
N PHE A 24 -3.85 -20.78 35.94
CA PHE A 24 -3.28 -19.45 36.15
C PHE A 24 -2.52 -18.92 34.92
N LEU A 25 -1.80 -19.77 34.19
CA LEU A 25 -1.10 -19.39 32.96
C LEU A 25 -2.08 -19.07 31.81
N GLU A 26 -3.18 -19.80 31.70
CA GLU A 26 -4.22 -19.58 30.69
C GLU A 26 -5.01 -18.29 30.97
N SER A 27 -5.29 -17.99 32.25
CA SER A 27 -6.00 -16.77 32.66
C SER A 27 -5.11 -15.52 32.77
N CYS A 28 -3.79 -15.67 32.61
CA CYS A 28 -2.83 -14.58 32.76
C CYS A 28 -2.97 -13.54 31.63
N LYS A 29 -3.12 -12.25 32.02
CA LYS A 29 -3.26 -11.12 31.08
C LYS A 29 -2.16 -10.07 31.21
N THR A 30 -1.36 -10.09 32.29
CA THR A 30 -0.39 -9.04 32.58
C THR A 30 1.00 -9.60 32.84
N GLN A 31 2.02 -8.84 32.45
CA GLN A 31 3.42 -9.21 32.66
C GLN A 31 3.76 -9.43 34.15
N LYS A 32 3.20 -8.64 35.06
CA LYS A 32 3.43 -8.77 36.51
C LYS A 32 2.93 -10.11 37.05
N GLN A 33 1.73 -10.53 36.65
CA GLN A 33 1.17 -11.82 37.03
C GLN A 33 2.01 -12.97 36.48
N LEU A 34 2.47 -12.86 35.22
CA LEU A 34 3.29 -13.90 34.61
C LEU A 34 4.64 -14.07 35.34
N LEU A 35 5.30 -12.97 35.72
CA LEU A 35 6.55 -13.02 36.49
C LEU A 35 6.37 -13.62 37.89
N GLN A 36 5.23 -13.35 38.55
CA GLN A 36 4.87 -13.98 39.82
C GLN A 36 4.66 -15.49 39.67
N ILE A 37 3.87 -15.90 38.67
CA ILE A 37 3.62 -17.32 38.38
C ILE A 37 4.93 -18.02 38.02
N GLN A 38 5.81 -17.39 37.25
CA GLN A 38 7.12 -17.92 36.90
C GLN A 38 8.02 -18.08 38.13
N SER A 39 8.09 -17.07 39.00
CA SER A 39 8.86 -17.17 40.24
C SER A 39 8.40 -18.35 41.11
N GLN A 40 7.08 -18.57 41.20
CA GLN A 40 6.50 -19.72 41.88
C GLN A 40 6.78 -21.05 41.16
N THR A 41 6.79 -21.04 39.83
CA THR A 41 7.11 -22.22 39.01
C THR A 41 8.58 -22.63 39.21
N VAL A 42 9.49 -21.67 39.34
CA VAL A 42 10.91 -21.90 39.65
C VAL A 42 11.09 -22.42 41.07
N SER A 43 10.42 -21.81 42.07
CA SER A 43 10.54 -22.24 43.47
C SER A 43 9.99 -23.65 43.73
N HIS A 44 9.04 -24.11 42.91
CA HIS A 44 8.46 -25.45 42.98
C HIS A 44 9.11 -26.46 42.01
N GLU A 45 10.22 -26.10 41.34
CA GLU A 45 10.94 -26.94 40.35
C GLU A 45 10.07 -27.42 39.18
N LEU A 46 8.96 -26.74 38.91
CA LEU A 46 7.99 -27.10 37.87
C LEU A 46 8.45 -26.67 36.47
N LEU A 47 9.61 -26.01 36.35
CA LEU A 47 10.16 -25.57 35.06
C LEU A 47 10.59 -26.73 34.16
N GLN A 48 10.89 -27.90 34.75
CA GLN A 48 11.19 -29.13 34.01
C GLN A 48 9.94 -30.01 33.79
N ASN A 49 8.76 -29.54 34.20
CA ASN A 49 7.53 -30.32 34.07
C ASN A 49 7.02 -30.28 32.63
N ASP A 50 6.79 -31.46 32.05
CA ASP A 50 6.37 -31.64 30.66
C ASP A 50 5.07 -30.93 30.28
N TYR A 51 4.19 -30.65 31.25
CA TYR A 51 2.87 -30.05 31.03
C TYR A 51 2.83 -28.54 31.33
N VAL A 52 3.61 -28.09 32.31
CA VAL A 52 3.65 -26.69 32.76
C VAL A 52 4.62 -25.88 31.90
N ALA A 53 5.78 -26.44 31.56
CA ALA A 53 6.84 -25.72 30.83
C ALA A 53 6.41 -25.22 29.43
N PRO A 54 5.72 -26.01 28.58
CA PRO A 54 5.26 -25.52 27.27
C PRO A 54 4.27 -24.35 27.38
N ARG A 55 3.37 -24.41 28.37
CA ARG A 55 2.35 -23.37 28.62
C ARG A 55 2.95 -22.10 29.19
N LEU A 56 3.96 -22.22 30.05
CA LEU A 56 4.72 -21.09 30.55
C LEU A 56 5.44 -20.37 29.39
N VAL A 57 6.15 -21.12 28.54
CA VAL A 57 6.83 -20.55 27.36
C VAL A 57 5.83 -19.89 26.40
N ALA A 58 4.68 -20.53 26.12
CA ALA A 58 3.64 -19.94 25.28
C ALA A 58 3.06 -18.64 25.89
N ALA A 59 2.84 -18.61 27.20
CA ALA A 59 2.40 -17.40 27.91
C ALA A 59 3.46 -16.29 27.86
N CYS A 60 4.75 -16.62 27.98
CA CYS A 60 5.84 -15.68 27.77
C CYS A 60 5.86 -15.11 26.35
N CYS A 61 5.73 -15.95 25.32
CA CYS A 61 5.67 -15.48 23.93
C CYS A 61 4.48 -14.53 23.67
N ARG A 62 3.35 -14.73 24.36
CA ARG A 62 2.14 -13.91 24.22
C ARG A 62 2.22 -12.58 24.97
N ILE A 63 2.74 -12.58 26.20
CA ILE A 63 2.63 -11.45 27.13
C ILE A 63 3.93 -10.63 27.22
N THR A 64 5.09 -11.24 26.98
CA THR A 64 6.41 -10.61 27.16
C THR A 64 7.15 -10.42 25.85
N ARG A 65 8.36 -9.83 25.91
CA ARG A 65 9.29 -9.79 24.77
C ARG A 65 9.74 -11.22 24.43
N ILE A 66 9.87 -11.50 23.14
CA ILE A 66 10.26 -12.83 22.65
C ILE A 66 11.64 -13.25 23.15
N ASP A 67 12.56 -12.29 23.36
CA ASP A 67 13.88 -12.52 23.95
C ASP A 67 13.80 -13.07 25.38
N TYR A 68 12.81 -12.60 26.14
CA TYR A 68 12.57 -13.10 27.49
C TYR A 68 12.03 -14.53 27.47
N ALA A 69 11.07 -14.81 26.59
CA ALA A 69 10.58 -16.17 26.38
C ALA A 69 11.71 -17.12 25.97
N ARG A 70 12.66 -16.64 25.14
CA ARG A 70 13.86 -17.37 24.76
C ARG A 70 14.76 -17.68 25.95
N GLN A 71 15.01 -16.71 26.83
CA GLN A 71 15.78 -16.93 28.06
C GLN A 71 15.12 -17.97 28.97
N VAL A 72 13.80 -17.97 29.08
CA VAL A 72 13.06 -18.97 29.87
C VAL A 72 13.19 -20.35 29.23
N PHE A 73 13.08 -20.44 27.91
CA PHE A 73 13.29 -21.67 27.16
C PHE A 73 14.70 -22.23 27.39
N ASP A 74 15.74 -21.39 27.35
CA ASP A 74 17.13 -21.81 27.50
C ASP A 74 17.47 -22.32 28.92
N ARG A 75 16.64 -22.02 29.92
CA ARG A 75 16.77 -22.54 31.30
C ARG A 75 16.19 -23.95 31.46
N ILE A 76 15.44 -24.45 30.49
CA ILE A 76 14.88 -25.81 30.52
C ILE A 76 15.98 -26.78 30.05
N SER A 77 16.29 -27.77 30.87
CA SER A 77 17.48 -28.61 30.68
C SER A 77 17.25 -29.70 29.64
N GLN A 78 16.03 -30.24 29.60
CA GLN A 78 15.58 -31.27 28.64
C GLN A 78 14.22 -30.88 28.04
N PRO A 79 14.18 -29.91 27.11
CA PRO A 79 12.93 -29.45 26.53
C PRO A 79 12.30 -30.55 25.64
N ASN A 80 11.09 -30.97 26.00
CA ASN A 80 10.29 -31.86 25.18
C ASN A 80 9.73 -31.17 23.92
N VAL A 81 9.19 -31.95 22.97
CA VAL A 81 8.67 -31.44 21.67
C VAL A 81 7.64 -30.32 21.85
N SER A 82 6.81 -30.37 22.89
CA SER A 82 5.78 -29.36 23.17
C SER A 82 6.38 -28.00 23.54
N VAL A 83 7.48 -27.98 24.30
CA VAL A 83 8.22 -26.74 24.62
C VAL A 83 8.82 -26.12 23.36
N TRP A 84 9.42 -26.94 22.49
CA TRP A 84 9.93 -26.48 21.19
C TRP A 84 8.82 -25.89 20.32
N ASN A 85 7.68 -26.58 20.21
CA ASN A 85 6.53 -26.11 19.44
C ASN A 85 5.94 -24.79 19.98
N ALA A 86 5.93 -24.60 21.31
CA ALA A 86 5.52 -23.33 21.92
C ALA A 86 6.43 -22.18 21.49
N MET A 87 7.75 -22.42 21.43
CA MET A 87 8.71 -21.41 20.99
C MET A 87 8.64 -21.16 19.47
N PHE A 88 8.50 -22.20 18.65
CA PHE A 88 8.29 -22.05 17.20
C PHE A 88 7.04 -21.22 16.89
N ASN A 89 5.92 -21.49 17.57
CA ASN A 89 4.70 -20.70 17.43
C ASN A 89 4.91 -19.25 17.86
N GLY A 90 5.63 -19.02 18.96
CA GLY A 90 5.97 -17.67 19.42
C GLY A 90 6.76 -16.87 18.38
N TYR A 91 7.80 -17.48 17.78
CA TYR A 91 8.56 -16.84 16.71
C TYR A 91 7.73 -16.64 15.43
N ALA A 92 6.91 -17.64 15.06
CA ALA A 92 6.05 -17.57 13.88
C ALA A 92 4.97 -16.47 13.98
N GLN A 93 4.43 -16.20 15.17
CA GLN A 93 3.47 -15.11 15.41
C GLN A 93 4.11 -13.71 15.37
N LYS A 94 5.44 -13.63 15.47
CA LYS A 94 6.22 -12.39 15.40
C LYS A 94 6.95 -12.25 14.05
N ASP A 95 6.64 -13.12 13.09
CA ASP A 95 7.25 -13.20 11.76
C ASP A 95 8.79 -13.37 11.76
N LEU A 96 9.35 -13.93 12.84
CA LEU A 96 10.78 -14.20 12.99
C LEU A 96 11.16 -15.55 12.36
N SER A 97 10.98 -15.68 11.05
CA SER A 97 11.16 -16.94 10.31
C SER A 97 12.61 -17.47 10.32
N PHE A 98 13.62 -16.59 10.36
CA PHE A 98 15.02 -17.02 10.47
C PHE A 98 15.32 -17.71 11.81
N GLU A 99 14.77 -17.18 12.91
CA GLU A 99 14.93 -17.76 14.25
C GLU A 99 14.25 -19.13 14.37
N VAL A 100 13.12 -19.34 13.68
CA VAL A 100 12.47 -20.66 13.59
C VAL A 100 13.43 -21.69 12.98
N LEU A 101 14.13 -21.36 11.89
CA LEU A 101 15.07 -22.29 11.25
C LEU A 101 16.30 -22.57 12.13
N LEU A 102 16.83 -21.55 12.81
CA LEU A 102 17.94 -21.70 13.75
C LEU A 102 17.55 -22.58 14.94
N LEU A 103 16.35 -22.35 15.49
CA LEU A 103 15.81 -23.13 16.58
C LEU A 103 15.59 -24.59 16.18
N PHE A 104 15.17 -24.85 14.93
CA PHE A 104 15.00 -26.19 14.41
C PHE A 104 16.33 -26.96 14.30
N LYS A 105 17.40 -26.30 13.84
CA LYS A 105 18.74 -26.89 13.83
C LYS A 105 19.19 -27.28 15.24
N ARG A 106 18.88 -26.46 16.25
CA ARG A 106 19.16 -26.76 17.66
C ARG A 106 18.30 -27.91 18.20
N MET A 107 17.02 -28.00 17.85
CA MET A 107 16.19 -29.14 18.24
C MET A 107 16.78 -30.47 17.74
N ARG A 108 17.29 -30.48 16.50
CA ARG A 108 17.96 -31.65 15.91
C ARG A 108 19.28 -31.99 16.60
N SER A 109 20.04 -31.01 17.09
CA SER A 109 21.29 -31.27 17.82
C SER A 109 21.08 -31.83 19.23
N PHE A 110 19.86 -31.69 19.78
CA PHE A 110 19.43 -32.33 21.03
C PHE A 110 18.78 -33.71 20.80
N ASP A 111 18.83 -34.24 19.57
CA ASP A 111 18.20 -35.51 19.17
C ASP A 111 16.69 -35.59 19.48
N VAL A 112 16.00 -34.45 19.57
CA VAL A 112 14.55 -34.40 19.79
C VAL A 112 13.84 -34.57 18.45
N MET A 113 13.05 -35.65 18.32
CA MET A 113 12.29 -35.94 17.09
C MET A 113 11.17 -34.91 16.85
N PRO A 114 11.14 -34.23 15.69
CA PRO A 114 10.01 -33.40 15.27
C PRO A 114 8.74 -34.22 15.07
N ASN A 115 7.59 -33.65 15.40
CA ASN A 115 6.29 -34.26 15.15
C ASN A 115 5.52 -33.58 14.00
N CYS A 116 4.33 -34.08 13.69
CA CYS A 116 3.47 -33.54 12.63
C CYS A 116 3.00 -32.09 12.85
N PHE A 117 3.17 -31.53 14.06
CA PHE A 117 2.90 -30.11 14.35
C PHE A 117 4.15 -29.23 14.24
N THR A 118 5.35 -29.80 14.42
CA THR A 118 6.62 -29.09 14.25
C THR A 118 6.92 -28.79 12.78
N LEU A 119 6.80 -29.81 11.91
CA LEU A 119 7.20 -29.71 10.50
C LEU A 119 6.49 -28.58 9.72
N PRO A 120 5.17 -28.37 9.86
CA PRO A 120 4.47 -27.27 9.18
C PRO A 120 4.96 -25.87 9.56
N LEU A 121 5.33 -25.64 10.83
CA LEU A 121 5.85 -24.35 11.30
C LEU A 121 7.22 -24.05 10.68
N VAL A 122 8.07 -25.07 10.61
CA VAL A 122 9.41 -24.96 10.02
C VAL A 122 9.30 -24.81 8.49
N LEU A 123 8.40 -25.54 7.83
CA LEU A 123 8.15 -25.38 6.39
C LEU A 123 7.67 -23.97 6.04
N LYS A 124 6.78 -23.37 6.86
CA LYS A 124 6.37 -21.97 6.69
C LYS A 124 7.57 -21.03 6.75
N ALA A 125 8.47 -21.24 7.70
CA ALA A 125 9.71 -20.46 7.79
C ALA A 125 10.64 -20.68 6.59
N CYS A 126 10.73 -21.92 6.07
CA CYS A 126 11.48 -22.22 4.84
C CYS A 126 10.93 -21.45 3.63
N VAL A 127 9.61 -21.29 3.52
CA VAL A 127 8.98 -20.50 2.44
C VAL A 127 9.42 -19.04 2.52
N VAL A 128 9.32 -18.43 3.70
CA VAL A 128 9.65 -17.01 3.90
C VAL A 128 11.14 -16.73 3.68
N VAL A 129 12.01 -17.61 4.16
CA VAL A 129 13.46 -17.48 4.02
C VAL A 129 13.97 -18.00 2.66
N LYS A 130 13.09 -18.63 1.87
CA LYS A 130 13.40 -19.29 0.59
C LYS A 130 14.50 -20.38 0.71
N ASP A 131 14.53 -21.09 1.83
CA ASP A 131 15.48 -22.20 2.07
C ASP A 131 14.91 -23.54 1.55
N LEU A 132 15.05 -23.77 0.24
CA LEU A 132 14.58 -24.98 -0.43
C LEU A 132 15.30 -26.25 0.09
N ARG A 133 16.58 -26.14 0.44
CA ARG A 133 17.37 -27.29 0.91
C ARG A 133 16.80 -27.82 2.22
N GLN A 134 16.53 -26.93 3.17
CA GLN A 134 15.93 -27.33 4.44
C GLN A 134 14.53 -27.95 4.23
N GLY A 135 13.75 -27.43 3.29
CA GLY A 135 12.45 -27.99 2.90
C GLY A 135 12.54 -29.41 2.34
N GLN A 136 13.51 -29.69 1.46
CA GLN A 136 13.76 -31.03 0.91
C GLN A 136 14.20 -32.04 1.99
N GLU A 137 15.07 -31.63 2.91
CA GLU A 137 15.45 -32.46 4.06
C GLU A 137 14.24 -32.84 4.92
N LEU A 138 13.32 -31.89 5.14
CA LEU A 138 12.09 -32.12 5.89
C LEU A 138 11.14 -33.06 5.16
N GLN A 139 11.02 -32.97 3.83
CA GLN A 139 10.26 -33.95 3.05
C GLN A 139 10.85 -35.36 3.22
N CYS A 140 12.16 -35.53 3.00
CA CYS A 140 12.83 -36.82 3.19
C CYS A 140 12.63 -37.39 4.60
N PHE A 141 12.71 -36.52 5.61
CA PHE A 141 12.43 -36.88 7.00
C PHE A 141 10.97 -37.35 7.18
N SER A 142 10.00 -36.63 6.62
CA SER A 142 8.58 -36.97 6.72
C SER A 142 8.24 -38.33 6.08
N ILE A 143 8.91 -38.67 4.99
CA ILE A 143 8.78 -39.97 4.31
C ILE A 143 9.30 -41.09 5.20
N LYS A 144 10.50 -40.91 5.78
CA LYS A 144 11.12 -41.92 6.66
C LYS A 144 10.35 -42.17 7.96
N THR A 145 9.65 -41.16 8.46
CA THR A 145 8.90 -41.22 9.73
C THR A 145 7.43 -41.56 9.56
N GLY A 146 6.96 -41.82 8.34
CA GLY A 146 5.61 -42.31 8.07
C GLY A 146 4.52 -41.23 8.03
N PHE A 147 4.87 -39.94 7.98
CA PHE A 147 3.88 -38.84 7.92
C PHE A 147 3.25 -38.62 6.52
N ARG A 148 3.48 -39.55 5.57
CA ARG A 148 2.99 -39.49 4.18
C ARG A 148 1.46 -39.45 4.06
N SER A 149 0.74 -40.02 5.03
CA SER A 149 -0.72 -40.00 5.07
C SER A 149 -1.31 -38.68 5.60
N ASN A 150 -0.49 -37.77 6.13
CA ASN A 150 -0.98 -36.53 6.72
C ASN A 150 -1.24 -35.46 5.65
N ALA A 151 -2.51 -35.26 5.31
CA ALA A 151 -2.93 -34.26 4.32
C ALA A 151 -2.49 -32.82 4.67
N TYR A 152 -2.43 -32.45 5.95
CA TYR A 152 -1.99 -31.13 6.37
C TYR A 152 -0.51 -30.90 6.08
N LEU A 153 0.35 -31.89 6.38
CA LEU A 153 1.78 -31.81 6.05
C LEU A 153 2.01 -31.82 4.53
N GLY A 154 1.29 -32.67 3.80
CA GLY A 154 1.34 -32.71 2.32
C GLY A 154 0.99 -31.36 1.70
N THR A 155 -0.07 -30.71 2.18
CA THR A 155 -0.48 -29.35 1.75
C THR A 155 0.66 -28.33 1.94
N LYS A 156 1.32 -28.33 3.10
CA LYS A 156 2.44 -27.40 3.37
C LYS A 156 3.70 -27.68 2.56
N LEU A 157 3.95 -28.94 2.22
CA LEU A 157 5.02 -29.30 1.29
C LEU A 157 4.72 -28.83 -0.14
N ILE A 158 3.47 -28.96 -0.59
CA ILE A 158 3.02 -28.43 -1.90
C ILE A 158 3.19 -26.91 -1.94
N GLU A 159 2.73 -26.18 -0.92
CA GLU A 159 2.92 -24.72 -0.82
C GLU A 159 4.41 -24.33 -0.88
N MET A 160 5.27 -25.01 -0.10
CA MET A 160 6.71 -24.73 -0.07
C MET A 160 7.38 -24.91 -1.43
N TYR A 161 7.11 -26.03 -2.10
CA TYR A 161 7.68 -26.28 -3.43
C TYR A 161 7.13 -25.35 -4.50
N SER A 162 5.85 -24.98 -4.39
CA SER A 162 5.22 -24.05 -5.32
C SER A 162 5.82 -22.65 -5.23
N CYS A 163 6.04 -22.15 -4.01
CA CYS A 163 6.70 -20.87 -3.76
C CYS A 163 8.20 -20.86 -4.10
N ALA A 164 8.84 -22.03 -4.12
CA ALA A 164 10.23 -22.19 -4.53
C ALA A 164 10.39 -22.41 -6.05
N GLU A 165 9.32 -22.27 -6.84
CA GLU A 165 9.30 -22.47 -8.30
C GLU A 165 9.70 -23.89 -8.75
N VAL A 166 9.53 -24.90 -7.87
CA VAL A 166 9.82 -26.32 -8.18
C VAL A 166 8.52 -27.12 -8.22
N ILE A 167 7.64 -26.77 -9.16
CA ILE A 167 6.30 -27.35 -9.27
C ILE A 167 6.31 -28.87 -9.52
N ALA A 168 7.36 -29.40 -10.15
CA ALA A 168 7.51 -30.84 -10.35
C ALA A 168 7.60 -31.61 -9.01
N SER A 169 8.29 -31.05 -8.02
CA SER A 169 8.39 -31.63 -6.68
C SER A 169 7.07 -31.51 -5.91
N ALA A 170 6.36 -30.39 -6.05
CA ALA A 170 5.01 -30.23 -5.50
C ALA A 170 4.05 -31.28 -6.07
N ASN A 171 4.08 -31.48 -7.40
CA ASN A 171 3.28 -32.47 -8.09
C ASN A 171 3.60 -33.90 -7.64
N LYS A 172 4.89 -34.21 -7.43
CA LYS A 172 5.30 -35.50 -6.88
C LYS A 172 4.72 -35.72 -5.49
N VAL A 173 4.83 -34.72 -4.59
CA VAL A 173 4.23 -34.78 -3.26
C VAL A 173 2.73 -35.05 -3.38
N PHE A 174 2.01 -34.27 -4.19
CA PHE A 174 0.58 -34.43 -4.39
C PHE A 174 0.20 -35.83 -4.86
N CYS A 175 0.84 -36.34 -5.92
CA CYS A 175 0.59 -37.69 -6.44
C CYS A 175 0.81 -38.77 -5.38
N GLU A 176 1.85 -38.63 -4.56
CA GLU A 176 2.21 -39.58 -3.51
C GLU A 176 1.32 -39.56 -2.26
N MET A 177 0.42 -38.58 -2.11
CA MET A 177 -0.51 -38.48 -0.97
C MET A 177 -1.59 -39.57 -1.04
N VAL A 178 -1.80 -40.26 0.08
CA VAL A 178 -2.83 -41.31 0.21
C VAL A 178 -4.23 -40.71 0.27
N GLU A 179 -4.41 -39.66 1.08
CA GLU A 179 -5.66 -38.91 1.19
C GLU A 179 -5.48 -37.53 0.57
N LYS A 180 -6.35 -37.19 -0.38
CA LYS A 180 -6.42 -35.88 -1.02
C LYS A 180 -7.79 -35.28 -0.73
N ASN A 181 -7.81 -34.21 0.06
CA ASN A 181 -9.03 -33.44 0.35
C ASN A 181 -9.07 -32.16 -0.50
N VAL A 182 -10.17 -31.43 -0.44
CA VAL A 182 -10.36 -30.21 -1.25
C VAL A 182 -9.22 -29.20 -1.06
N VAL A 183 -8.72 -29.04 0.18
CA VAL A 183 -7.59 -28.14 0.48
C VAL A 183 -6.32 -28.53 -0.28
N THR A 184 -6.00 -29.83 -0.38
CA THR A 184 -4.82 -30.30 -1.13
C THR A 184 -4.93 -30.03 -2.63
N TRP A 185 -6.13 -30.16 -3.20
CA TRP A 185 -6.40 -29.81 -4.60
C TRP A 185 -6.24 -28.31 -4.84
N THR A 186 -6.82 -27.49 -3.95
CA THR A 186 -6.67 -26.02 -4.00
C THR A 186 -5.21 -25.60 -3.93
N SER A 187 -4.41 -26.19 -3.02
CA SER A 187 -2.99 -25.87 -2.93
C SER A 187 -2.19 -26.29 -4.16
N MET A 188 -2.50 -27.43 -4.80
CA MET A 188 -1.83 -27.85 -6.02
C MET A 188 -2.16 -26.92 -7.20
N ILE A 189 -3.44 -26.54 -7.31
CA ILE A 189 -3.92 -25.61 -8.33
C ILE A 189 -3.29 -24.22 -8.14
N ASN A 190 -3.35 -23.67 -6.93
CA ASN A 190 -2.67 -22.42 -6.60
C ASN A 190 -1.17 -22.50 -6.88
N GLY A 191 -0.55 -23.66 -6.65
CA GLY A 191 0.85 -23.89 -7.00
C GLY A 191 1.14 -23.72 -8.50
N TYR A 192 0.30 -24.29 -9.36
CA TYR A 192 0.42 -24.09 -10.81
C TYR A 192 0.13 -22.64 -11.23
N LEU A 193 -0.84 -21.98 -10.61
CA LEU A 193 -1.16 -20.56 -10.87
C LEU A 193 0.02 -19.63 -10.53
N LEU A 194 0.66 -19.83 -9.37
CA LEU A 194 1.87 -19.10 -8.97
C LEU A 194 3.02 -19.28 -9.96
N ASN A 195 3.12 -20.46 -10.58
CA ASN A 195 4.11 -20.78 -11.60
C ASN A 195 3.66 -20.43 -13.03
N LYS A 196 2.56 -19.67 -13.17
CA LYS A 196 1.97 -19.20 -14.44
C LYS A 196 1.55 -20.31 -15.41
N ASP A 197 1.33 -21.54 -14.93
CA ASP A 197 0.86 -22.67 -15.73
C ASP A 197 -0.65 -22.85 -15.58
N LEU A 198 -1.41 -22.03 -16.31
CA LEU A 198 -2.87 -22.09 -16.34
C LEU A 198 -3.41 -23.42 -16.89
N VAL A 199 -2.69 -24.05 -17.81
CA VAL A 199 -3.16 -25.28 -18.49
C VAL A 199 -3.19 -26.44 -17.50
N SER A 200 -2.10 -26.62 -16.74
CA SER A 200 -2.05 -27.62 -15.68
C SER A 200 -3.03 -27.29 -14.56
N ALA A 201 -3.11 -26.03 -14.13
CA ALA A 201 -4.08 -25.60 -13.11
C ALA A 201 -5.51 -25.96 -13.52
N ARG A 202 -5.91 -25.66 -14.77
CA ARG A 202 -7.23 -26.01 -15.30
C ARG A 202 -7.47 -27.51 -15.35
N ARG A 203 -6.47 -28.28 -15.79
CA ARG A 203 -6.56 -29.74 -15.79
C ARG A 203 -6.79 -30.31 -14.40
N TYR A 204 -6.08 -29.82 -13.38
CA TYR A 204 -6.28 -30.27 -11.99
C TYR A 204 -7.65 -29.85 -11.45
N PHE A 205 -8.14 -28.67 -11.83
CA PHE A 205 -9.48 -28.23 -11.49
C PHE A 205 -10.55 -29.15 -12.09
N ASP A 206 -10.41 -29.51 -13.37
CA ASP A 206 -11.34 -30.41 -14.06
C ASP A 206 -11.27 -31.85 -13.50
N LEU A 207 -10.10 -32.29 -13.02
CA LEU A 207 -9.92 -33.60 -12.37
C LEU A 207 -10.40 -33.66 -10.90
N SER A 208 -10.63 -32.52 -10.25
CA SER A 208 -11.04 -32.48 -8.84
C SER A 208 -12.40 -33.17 -8.64
N PRO A 209 -12.51 -34.19 -7.76
CA PRO A 209 -13.76 -34.91 -7.51
C PRO A 209 -14.85 -34.01 -6.90
N GLU A 210 -14.45 -33.13 -6.00
CA GLU A 210 -15.29 -32.15 -5.33
C GLU A 210 -14.69 -30.75 -5.54
N ARG A 211 -15.56 -29.76 -5.79
CA ARG A 211 -15.15 -28.36 -5.99
C ARG A 211 -15.96 -27.50 -5.06
N ASP A 212 -15.33 -27.07 -3.96
CA ASP A 212 -15.93 -26.08 -3.07
C ASP A 212 -15.77 -24.67 -3.64
N ILE A 213 -16.45 -23.70 -3.02
CA ILE A 213 -16.43 -22.30 -3.44
C ILE A 213 -14.99 -21.75 -3.45
N VAL A 214 -14.15 -22.19 -2.52
CA VAL A 214 -12.74 -21.76 -2.43
C VAL A 214 -11.97 -22.16 -3.69
N LEU A 215 -12.15 -23.40 -4.15
CA LEU A 215 -11.47 -23.90 -5.35
C LEU A 215 -11.93 -23.17 -6.63
N TRP A 216 -13.24 -22.91 -6.77
CA TRP A 216 -13.77 -22.08 -7.86
C TRP A 216 -13.18 -20.68 -7.85
N ASN A 217 -13.23 -19.99 -6.71
CA ASN A 217 -12.67 -18.64 -6.56
C ASN A 217 -11.16 -18.62 -6.86
N THR A 218 -10.41 -19.64 -6.42
CA THR A 218 -8.96 -19.76 -6.71
C THR A 218 -8.69 -19.81 -8.22
N MET A 219 -9.46 -20.60 -8.98
CA MET A 219 -9.27 -20.65 -10.44
C MET A 219 -9.68 -19.35 -11.13
N ILE A 220 -10.79 -18.74 -10.71
CA ILE A 220 -11.27 -17.47 -11.28
C ILE A 220 -10.22 -16.37 -11.05
N SER A 221 -9.72 -16.22 -9.81
CA SER A 221 -8.62 -15.32 -9.49
C SER A 221 -7.39 -15.58 -10.35
N GLY A 222 -7.01 -16.85 -10.52
CA GLY A 222 -5.90 -17.24 -11.39
C GLY A 222 -6.05 -16.80 -12.85
N TYR A 223 -7.25 -16.92 -13.43
CA TYR A 223 -7.50 -16.42 -14.79
C TYR A 223 -7.47 -14.89 -14.86
N ILE A 224 -7.99 -14.20 -13.85
CA ILE A 224 -7.97 -12.73 -13.75
C ILE A 224 -6.53 -12.21 -13.69
N GLU A 225 -5.68 -12.77 -12.83
CA GLU A 225 -4.28 -12.36 -12.67
C GLU A 225 -3.45 -12.52 -13.96
N MET A 226 -3.83 -13.48 -14.80
CA MET A 226 -3.20 -13.72 -16.10
C MET A 226 -3.87 -12.93 -17.25
N GLY A 227 -4.84 -12.08 -16.94
CA GLY A 227 -5.54 -11.21 -17.90
C GLY A 227 -6.59 -11.91 -18.76
N ASN A 228 -6.97 -13.15 -18.46
CA ASN A 228 -7.97 -13.89 -19.23
C ASN A 228 -9.37 -13.79 -18.58
N MET A 229 -10.00 -12.63 -18.76
CA MET A 229 -11.30 -12.34 -18.15
C MET A 229 -12.46 -13.14 -18.75
N MET A 230 -12.34 -13.57 -20.01
CA MET A 230 -13.38 -14.36 -20.68
C MET A 230 -13.53 -15.73 -20.01
N GLU A 231 -12.41 -16.43 -19.77
CA GLU A 231 -12.45 -17.73 -19.06
C GLU A 231 -12.83 -17.57 -17.60
N ALA A 232 -12.38 -16.50 -16.93
CA ALA A 232 -12.78 -16.18 -15.57
C ALA A 232 -14.31 -16.03 -15.45
N LYS A 233 -14.93 -15.28 -16.36
CA LYS A 233 -16.39 -15.11 -16.40
C LYS A 233 -17.12 -16.41 -16.75
N SER A 234 -16.60 -17.17 -17.71
CA SER A 234 -17.14 -18.48 -18.09
C SER A 234 -17.18 -19.45 -16.90
N LEU A 235 -16.10 -19.51 -16.11
CA LEU A 235 -16.07 -20.31 -14.88
C LEU A 235 -17.04 -19.77 -13.83
N PHE A 236 -17.06 -18.46 -13.63
CA PHE A 236 -18.00 -17.82 -12.71
C PHE A 236 -19.47 -18.14 -13.04
N ASP A 237 -19.82 -18.23 -14.32
CA ASP A 237 -21.17 -18.57 -14.78
C ASP A 237 -21.53 -20.04 -14.57
N GLN A 238 -20.53 -20.92 -14.58
CA GLN A 238 -20.69 -22.35 -14.30
C GLN A 238 -20.76 -22.69 -12.81
N MET A 239 -20.43 -21.74 -11.92
CA MET A 239 -20.46 -21.96 -10.47
C MET A 239 -21.87 -22.35 -9.99
N PRO A 240 -22.05 -23.50 -9.30
CA PRO A 240 -23.35 -23.92 -8.79
C PRO A 240 -23.90 -22.99 -7.70
N CYS A 241 -23.00 -22.47 -6.87
CA CYS A 241 -23.29 -21.51 -5.81
C CYS A 241 -22.21 -20.42 -5.80
N ARG A 242 -22.61 -19.19 -5.50
CA ARG A 242 -21.75 -18.00 -5.47
C ARG A 242 -21.91 -17.34 -4.12
N ASP A 243 -20.80 -17.10 -3.43
CA ASP A 243 -20.80 -16.26 -2.24
C ASP A 243 -20.40 -14.82 -2.61
N VAL A 244 -20.47 -13.92 -1.63
CA VAL A 244 -20.08 -12.51 -1.83
C VAL A 244 -18.60 -12.40 -2.28
N MET A 245 -17.74 -13.34 -1.87
CA MET A 245 -16.35 -13.38 -2.33
C MET A 245 -16.25 -13.69 -3.82
N SER A 246 -17.00 -14.67 -4.34
CA SER A 246 -17.05 -14.99 -5.76
C SER A 246 -17.39 -13.76 -6.61
N TRP A 247 -18.42 -13.00 -6.20
CA TRP A 247 -18.82 -11.77 -6.88
C TRP A 247 -17.73 -10.69 -6.81
N ASN A 248 -17.17 -10.47 -5.61
CA ASN A 248 -16.11 -9.49 -5.40
C ASN A 248 -14.84 -9.82 -6.21
N THR A 249 -14.49 -11.10 -6.39
CA THR A 249 -13.36 -11.53 -7.21
C THR A 249 -13.54 -11.09 -8.67
N VAL A 250 -14.71 -11.33 -9.26
CA VAL A 250 -14.99 -10.94 -10.65
C VAL A 250 -15.12 -9.42 -10.81
N LEU A 251 -15.72 -8.75 -9.81
CA LEU A 251 -15.80 -7.30 -9.74
C LEU A 251 -14.39 -6.66 -9.78
N GLU A 252 -13.46 -7.14 -8.95
CA GLU A 252 -12.07 -6.68 -8.94
C GLU A 252 -11.37 -6.98 -10.27
N GLY A 253 -11.66 -8.13 -10.89
CA GLY A 253 -11.12 -8.47 -12.22
C GLY A 253 -11.51 -7.47 -13.30
N TYR A 254 -12.79 -7.10 -13.39
CA TYR A 254 -13.24 -6.09 -14.35
C TYR A 254 -12.69 -4.69 -14.02
N ALA A 255 -12.65 -4.32 -12.73
CA ALA A 255 -12.06 -3.07 -12.28
C ALA A 255 -10.57 -2.93 -12.69
N ASN A 256 -9.79 -4.00 -12.56
CA ASN A 256 -8.36 -4.01 -12.90
C ASN A 256 -8.09 -3.90 -14.41
N ILE A 257 -9.00 -4.43 -15.25
CA ILE A 257 -8.89 -4.34 -16.72
C ILE A 257 -9.42 -3.01 -17.25
N GLY A 258 -10.21 -2.30 -16.44
CA GLY A 258 -10.79 -1.00 -16.79
C GLY A 258 -12.13 -1.07 -17.52
N ASP A 259 -12.73 -2.26 -17.61
CA ASP A 259 -14.10 -2.43 -18.09
C ASP A 259 -15.09 -2.08 -16.97
N MET A 260 -15.28 -0.78 -16.76
CA MET A 260 -16.17 -0.27 -15.71
C MET A 260 -17.64 -0.58 -15.98
N GLU A 261 -18.05 -0.73 -17.25
CA GLU A 261 -19.44 -1.10 -17.57
C GLU A 261 -19.75 -2.53 -17.11
N ALA A 262 -18.83 -3.48 -17.35
CA ALA A 262 -18.99 -4.84 -16.83
C ALA A 262 -18.89 -4.88 -15.29
N CYS A 263 -18.00 -4.07 -14.70
CA CYS A 263 -17.87 -3.93 -13.26
C CYS A 263 -19.20 -3.47 -12.62
N GLU A 264 -19.83 -2.44 -13.16
CA GLU A 264 -21.13 -1.93 -12.71
C GLU A 264 -22.24 -2.98 -12.85
N ARG A 265 -22.32 -3.67 -14.00
CA ARG A 265 -23.30 -4.76 -14.19
C ARG A 265 -23.14 -5.86 -13.15
N VAL A 266 -21.90 -6.31 -12.92
CA VAL A 266 -21.61 -7.35 -11.91
C VAL A 266 -22.00 -6.88 -10.52
N PHE A 267 -21.73 -5.61 -10.18
CA PHE A 267 -22.09 -5.02 -8.90
C PHE A 267 -23.61 -4.95 -8.70
N ASP A 268 -24.34 -4.55 -9.74
CA ASP A 268 -25.79 -4.41 -9.69
C ASP A 268 -26.49 -5.78 -9.59
N ASP A 269 -25.93 -6.81 -10.25
CA ASP A 269 -26.40 -8.20 -10.18
C ASP A 269 -26.14 -8.90 -8.83
N MET A 270 -25.30 -8.31 -7.95
CA MET A 270 -24.98 -8.92 -6.65
C MET A 270 -26.22 -9.01 -5.75
N PRO A 271 -26.59 -10.22 -5.25
CA PRO A 271 -27.73 -10.37 -4.34
C PRO A 271 -27.51 -9.70 -2.98
N GLU A 272 -26.27 -9.78 -2.47
CA GLU A 272 -25.84 -9.15 -1.23
C GLU A 272 -24.53 -8.42 -1.47
N ARG A 273 -24.43 -7.20 -0.94
CA ARG A 273 -23.26 -6.34 -1.06
C ARG A 273 -22.70 -6.06 0.32
N ASN A 274 -21.40 -6.19 0.48
CA ASN A 274 -20.71 -5.82 1.70
C ASN A 274 -19.76 -4.64 1.47
N VAL A 275 -19.03 -4.23 2.50
CA VAL A 275 -18.07 -3.12 2.40
C VAL A 275 -16.98 -3.38 1.36
N PHE A 276 -16.62 -4.65 1.11
CA PHE A 276 -15.64 -5.01 0.08
C PHE A 276 -16.20 -4.85 -1.33
N SER A 277 -17.48 -5.17 -1.55
CA SER A 277 -18.16 -4.94 -2.83
C SER A 277 -18.14 -3.44 -3.18
N TRP A 278 -18.55 -2.59 -2.24
CA TRP A 278 -18.54 -1.13 -2.41
C TRP A 278 -17.13 -0.58 -2.62
N ASN A 279 -16.17 -1.02 -1.80
CA ASN A 279 -14.78 -0.60 -1.94
C ASN A 279 -14.17 -1.05 -3.27
N GLY A 280 -14.52 -2.24 -3.77
CA GLY A 280 -14.10 -2.74 -5.08
C GLY A 280 -14.58 -1.84 -6.21
N LEU A 281 -15.87 -1.48 -6.22
CA LEU A 281 -16.45 -0.57 -7.20
C LEU A 281 -15.81 0.83 -7.13
N ILE A 282 -15.74 1.41 -5.93
CA ILE A 282 -15.16 2.75 -5.70
C ILE A 282 -13.68 2.79 -6.11
N LYS A 283 -12.90 1.77 -5.73
CA LYS A 283 -11.49 1.63 -6.12
C LYS A 283 -11.36 1.51 -7.64
N GLY A 284 -12.24 0.73 -8.28
CA GLY A 284 -12.28 0.59 -9.74
C GLY A 284 -12.46 1.92 -10.46
N TYR A 285 -13.43 2.74 -10.03
CA TYR A 285 -13.60 4.09 -10.57
C TYR A 285 -12.36 4.97 -10.35
N ALA A 286 -11.80 4.96 -9.15
CA ALA A 286 -10.63 5.76 -8.79
C ALA A 286 -9.36 5.41 -9.61
N GLN A 287 -9.16 4.12 -9.89
CA GLN A 287 -8.01 3.63 -10.67
C GLN A 287 -8.15 3.90 -12.17
N ASN A 288 -9.37 3.88 -12.70
CA ASN A 288 -9.66 4.12 -14.12
C ASN A 288 -9.94 5.60 -14.46
N GLY A 289 -9.55 6.53 -13.57
CA GLY A 289 -9.65 7.98 -13.80
C GLY A 289 -11.08 8.56 -13.75
N ARG A 290 -12.07 7.74 -13.39
CA ARG A 290 -13.49 8.12 -13.24
C ARG A 290 -13.75 8.66 -11.83
N VAL A 291 -13.05 9.75 -11.49
CA VAL A 291 -12.99 10.23 -10.09
C VAL A 291 -14.32 10.81 -9.61
N SER A 292 -15.17 11.34 -10.50
CA SER A 292 -16.52 11.83 -10.17
C SER A 292 -17.43 10.71 -9.65
N GLU A 293 -17.39 9.56 -10.30
CA GLU A 293 -18.23 8.40 -10.02
C GLU A 293 -17.89 7.75 -8.67
N VAL A 294 -16.70 8.01 -8.13
CA VAL A 294 -16.32 7.67 -6.75
C VAL A 294 -17.24 8.36 -5.74
N LEU A 295 -17.50 9.66 -5.93
CA LEU A 295 -18.33 10.44 -5.01
C LEU A 295 -19.80 10.00 -5.10
N ASP A 296 -20.29 9.76 -6.31
CA ASP A 296 -21.66 9.30 -6.54
C ASP A 296 -21.90 7.89 -5.97
N SER A 297 -20.93 6.99 -6.14
CA SER A 297 -20.98 5.65 -5.54
C SER A 297 -20.98 5.71 -4.01
N PHE A 298 -20.20 6.63 -3.42
CA PHE A 298 -20.21 6.82 -1.97
C PHE A 298 -21.54 7.38 -1.46
N LYS A 299 -22.13 8.36 -2.16
CA LYS A 299 -23.48 8.84 -1.85
C LYS A 299 -24.49 7.70 -1.91
N ARG A 300 -24.48 6.90 -2.98
CA ARG A 300 -25.34 5.72 -3.12
C ARG A 300 -25.17 4.74 -1.95
N MET A 301 -23.93 4.46 -1.54
CA MET A 301 -23.64 3.60 -0.38
C MET A 301 -24.24 4.14 0.92
N VAL A 302 -24.13 5.45 1.16
CA VAL A 302 -24.66 6.10 2.37
C VAL A 302 -26.18 6.19 2.34
N ASP A 303 -26.78 6.50 1.19
CA ASP A 303 -28.23 6.65 1.00
C ASP A 303 -28.95 5.29 1.14
N GLU A 304 -28.36 4.21 0.65
CA GLU A 304 -28.88 2.85 0.85
C GLU A 304 -28.83 2.42 2.32
N GLY A 305 -27.89 2.94 3.11
CA GLY A 305 -27.80 2.74 4.57
C GLY A 305 -27.53 1.31 5.05
N ASN A 306 -27.53 0.32 4.16
CA ASN A 306 -27.37 -1.10 4.49
C ASN A 306 -25.92 -1.48 4.85
N VAL A 307 -24.94 -0.72 4.35
CA VAL A 307 -23.51 -0.99 4.54
C VAL A 307 -22.83 0.26 5.05
N VAL A 308 -22.23 0.16 6.24
CA VAL A 308 -21.48 1.28 6.84
C VAL A 308 -20.09 1.37 6.21
N PRO A 309 -19.68 2.54 5.69
CA PRO A 309 -18.33 2.76 5.19
C PRO A 309 -17.26 2.52 6.24
N ASN A 310 -16.12 1.94 5.84
CA ASN A 310 -14.97 1.76 6.72
C ASN A 310 -13.86 2.79 6.45
N ASP A 311 -12.78 2.69 7.21
CA ASP A 311 -11.55 3.47 7.06
C ASP A 311 -10.99 3.46 5.64
N ALA A 312 -10.99 2.29 4.99
CA ALA A 312 -10.56 2.14 3.60
C ALA A 312 -11.50 2.88 2.63
N THR A 313 -12.82 2.80 2.82
CA THR A 313 -13.81 3.55 2.03
C THR A 313 -13.56 5.05 2.14
N LEU A 314 -13.43 5.56 3.37
CA LEU A 314 -13.22 7.00 3.62
C LEU A 314 -11.92 7.49 3.01
N THR A 315 -10.84 6.71 3.12
CA THR A 315 -9.53 7.04 2.53
C THR A 315 -9.62 7.17 1.00
N LEU A 316 -10.32 6.24 0.33
CA LEU A 316 -10.53 6.28 -1.13
C LEU A 316 -11.32 7.52 -1.55
N VAL A 317 -12.41 7.81 -0.85
CA VAL A 317 -13.29 8.94 -1.17
C VAL A 317 -12.60 10.27 -0.90
N LEU A 318 -11.87 10.41 0.22
CA LEU A 318 -11.09 11.60 0.52
C LEU A 318 -9.98 11.85 -0.50
N SER A 319 -9.31 10.79 -0.96
CA SER A 319 -8.33 10.90 -2.06
C SER A 319 -8.98 11.37 -3.37
N ALA A 320 -10.19 10.91 -3.67
CA ALA A 320 -10.96 11.40 -4.82
C ALA A 320 -11.34 12.88 -4.67
N CYS A 321 -11.76 13.30 -3.47
CA CYS A 321 -12.03 14.71 -3.17
C CYS A 321 -10.78 15.57 -3.38
N ALA A 322 -9.63 15.10 -2.90
CA ALA A 322 -8.35 15.78 -3.05
C ALA A 322 -7.95 15.97 -4.53
N LYS A 323 -8.22 14.98 -5.38
CA LYS A 323 -7.97 15.04 -6.82
C LYS A 323 -8.92 15.96 -7.57
N LEU A 324 -10.18 16.04 -7.13
CA LEU A 324 -11.23 16.86 -7.76
C LEU A 324 -11.27 18.29 -7.22
N GLY A 325 -10.60 18.57 -6.11
CA GLY A 325 -10.78 19.82 -5.36
C GLY A 325 -12.18 19.94 -4.75
N ALA A 326 -12.85 18.82 -4.45
CA ALA A 326 -14.21 18.78 -3.90
C ALA A 326 -14.19 19.06 -2.39
N PHE A 327 -14.01 20.33 -2.04
CA PHE A 327 -13.79 20.78 -0.66
C PHE A 327 -15.02 20.53 0.22
N ASP A 328 -16.22 20.90 -0.24
CA ASP A 328 -17.43 20.80 0.58
C ASP A 328 -17.83 19.34 0.79
N PHE A 329 -17.74 18.52 -0.25
CA PHE A 329 -17.93 17.09 -0.13
C PHE A 329 -16.89 16.45 0.80
N GLY A 330 -15.61 16.79 0.67
CA GLY A 330 -14.55 16.30 1.56
C GLY A 330 -14.79 16.67 3.03
N LYS A 331 -15.27 17.88 3.30
CA LYS A 331 -15.66 18.33 4.65
C LYS A 331 -16.87 17.56 5.19
N TRP A 332 -17.86 17.26 4.34
CA TRP A 332 -18.99 16.42 4.73
C TRP A 332 -18.53 14.99 5.07
N VAL A 333 -17.66 14.39 4.25
CA VAL A 333 -17.06 13.06 4.50
C VAL A 333 -16.25 13.05 5.79
N HIS A 334 -15.48 14.11 6.07
CA HIS A 334 -14.77 14.26 7.35
C HIS A 334 -15.76 14.21 8.52
N LYS A 335 -16.82 15.03 8.49
CA LYS A 335 -17.83 15.07 9.55
C LYS A 335 -18.56 13.74 9.72
N TYR A 336 -18.87 13.08 8.61
CA TYR A 336 -19.47 11.75 8.60
C TYR A 336 -18.54 10.72 9.27
N GLY A 337 -17.26 10.70 8.92
CA GLY A 337 -16.25 9.83 9.53
C GLY A 337 -16.00 10.11 11.02
N GLU A 338 -16.13 11.37 11.47
CA GLU A 338 -16.10 11.70 12.89
C GLU A 338 -17.27 11.09 13.67
N ASN A 339 -18.47 11.14 13.10
CA ASN A 339 -19.67 10.57 13.71
C ASN A 339 -19.58 9.04 13.83
N LEU A 340 -18.87 8.39 12.90
CA LEU A 340 -18.56 6.96 12.97
C LEU A 340 -17.36 6.62 13.89
N GLY A 341 -16.63 7.63 14.37
CA GLY A 341 -15.52 7.47 15.30
C GLY A 341 -14.14 7.21 14.66
N TYR A 342 -14.05 7.17 13.33
CA TYR A 342 -12.79 6.86 12.62
C TYR A 342 -11.70 7.91 12.87
N ASN A 343 -12.06 9.19 12.96
CA ASN A 343 -11.10 10.27 13.23
C ASN A 343 -10.40 10.14 14.60
N LYS A 344 -10.89 9.30 15.54
CA LYS A 344 -10.24 9.12 16.84
C LYS A 344 -9.18 8.02 16.84
N VAL A 345 -9.30 7.06 15.94
CA VAL A 345 -8.57 5.78 16.01
C VAL A 345 -7.62 5.61 14.83
N ASP A 346 -8.00 6.09 13.63
CA ASP A 346 -7.33 5.72 12.40
C ASP A 346 -6.37 6.82 11.88
N VAL A 347 -5.09 6.47 11.74
CA VAL A 347 -4.06 7.38 11.20
C VAL A 347 -4.15 7.54 9.67
N ASN A 348 -4.60 6.50 8.96
CA ASN A 348 -4.72 6.52 7.50
C ASN A 348 -5.81 7.51 7.06
N VAL A 349 -6.95 7.49 7.75
CA VAL A 349 -8.05 8.45 7.51
C VAL A 349 -7.56 9.88 7.76
N LYS A 350 -6.77 10.11 8.82
CA LYS A 350 -6.18 11.44 9.09
C LYS A 350 -5.18 11.87 8.02
N ASN A 351 -4.33 10.97 7.55
CA ASN A 351 -3.40 11.26 6.46
C ASN A 351 -4.15 11.63 5.18
N ALA A 352 -5.25 10.93 4.86
CA ALA A 352 -6.13 11.26 3.74
C ALA A 352 -6.84 12.60 3.91
N LEU A 353 -7.25 12.95 5.14
CA LEU A 353 -7.83 14.27 5.45
C LEU A 353 -6.81 15.40 5.27
N ILE A 354 -5.56 15.21 5.71
CA ILE A 354 -4.48 16.19 5.52
C ILE A 354 -4.23 16.40 4.02
N ASP A 355 -4.14 15.31 3.23
CA ASP A 355 -3.96 15.40 1.77
C ASP A 355 -5.14 16.10 1.10
N MET A 356 -6.38 15.77 1.50
CA MET A 356 -7.60 16.36 0.96
C MET A 356 -7.68 17.86 1.26
N TYR A 357 -7.56 18.27 2.52
CA TYR A 357 -7.59 19.68 2.89
C TYR A 357 -6.42 20.46 2.30
N GLY A 358 -5.22 19.88 2.30
CA GLY A 358 -4.05 20.45 1.64
C GLY A 358 -4.31 20.71 0.15
N LYS A 359 -4.75 19.71 -0.62
CA LYS A 359 -4.99 19.89 -2.07
C LYS A 359 -6.19 20.79 -2.39
N CYS A 360 -7.16 20.89 -1.49
CA CYS A 360 -8.29 21.83 -1.62
C CYS A 360 -7.95 23.26 -1.18
N GLY A 361 -6.71 23.54 -0.78
CA GLY A 361 -6.26 24.89 -0.40
C GLY A 361 -6.56 25.31 1.04
N ALA A 362 -7.05 24.40 1.89
CA ALA A 362 -7.35 24.65 3.30
C ALA A 362 -6.24 24.11 4.21
N ILE A 363 -5.02 24.64 4.06
CA ILE A 363 -3.81 24.13 4.71
C ILE A 363 -3.87 24.26 6.24
N GLU A 364 -4.59 25.26 6.75
CA GLU A 364 -4.82 25.49 8.18
C GLU A 364 -5.62 24.34 8.80
N ILE A 365 -6.68 23.89 8.12
CA ILE A 365 -7.48 22.75 8.57
C ILE A 365 -6.64 21.46 8.51
N ALA A 366 -5.81 21.29 7.47
CA ALA A 366 -4.89 20.17 7.37
C ALA A 366 -3.91 20.15 8.57
N MET A 367 -3.39 21.32 8.96
CA MET A 367 -2.52 21.49 10.13
C MET A 367 -3.25 21.17 11.45
N GLU A 368 -4.51 21.56 11.60
CA GLU A 368 -5.33 21.18 12.76
C GLU A 368 -5.49 19.65 12.89
N VAL A 369 -5.81 18.98 11.78
CA VAL A 369 -5.93 17.52 11.73
C VAL A 369 -4.59 16.87 12.10
N PHE A 370 -3.48 17.36 11.53
CA PHE A 370 -2.13 16.88 11.82
C PHE A 370 -1.73 17.05 13.30
N LYS A 371 -2.05 18.21 13.90
CA LYS A 371 -1.83 18.46 15.34
C LYS A 371 -2.66 17.51 16.22
N GLY A 372 -3.84 17.09 15.75
CA GLY A 372 -4.70 16.10 16.39
C GLY A 372 -4.22 14.64 16.33
N ILE A 373 -3.12 14.32 15.63
CA ILE A 373 -2.56 12.96 15.58
C ILE A 373 -1.70 12.69 16.82
N LYS A 374 -2.09 11.71 17.66
CA LYS A 374 -1.33 11.34 18.87
C LYS A 374 0.01 10.67 18.56
N ARG A 375 0.04 9.78 17.57
CA ARG A 375 1.25 9.08 17.11
C ARG A 375 1.35 9.18 15.60
N ARG A 376 2.14 10.15 15.14
CA ARG A 376 2.39 10.41 13.72
C ARG A 376 3.30 9.35 13.16
N ASP A 377 2.96 8.86 11.97
CA ASP A 377 3.84 8.04 11.15
C ASP A 377 4.55 8.89 10.11
N LEU A 378 5.47 8.28 9.36
CA LEU A 378 6.24 8.96 8.31
C LEU A 378 5.31 9.59 7.25
N ILE A 379 4.20 8.93 6.93
CA ILE A 379 3.21 9.44 5.98
C ILE A 379 2.58 10.74 6.50
N SER A 380 2.19 10.79 7.77
CA SER A 380 1.63 11.99 8.41
C SER A 380 2.54 13.21 8.23
N TRP A 381 3.84 13.04 8.51
CA TRP A 381 4.85 14.09 8.38
C TRP A 381 5.05 14.50 6.93
N ASN A 382 5.23 13.52 6.04
CA ASN A 382 5.45 13.76 4.63
C ASN A 382 4.28 14.51 3.99
N THR A 383 3.03 14.12 4.26
CA THR A 383 1.85 14.78 3.71
C THR A 383 1.76 16.24 4.17
N MET A 384 2.02 16.53 5.45
CA MET A 384 1.96 17.89 5.98
C MET A 384 3.11 18.77 5.47
N ILE A 385 4.35 18.27 5.46
CA ILE A 385 5.53 19.00 4.95
C ILE A 385 5.35 19.35 3.47
N ASN A 386 4.93 18.39 2.64
CA ASN A 386 4.65 18.63 1.22
C ASN A 386 3.49 19.61 1.03
N GLY A 387 2.43 19.51 1.84
CA GLY A 387 1.31 20.45 1.81
C GLY A 387 1.76 21.88 2.09
N LEU A 388 2.49 22.11 3.17
CA LEU A 388 3.02 23.44 3.52
C LEU A 388 3.94 24.00 2.43
N ALA A 389 4.85 23.17 1.91
CA ALA A 389 5.76 23.56 0.85
C ALA A 389 5.01 24.00 -0.41
N ALA A 390 3.97 23.26 -0.83
CA ALA A 390 3.16 23.57 -2.00
C ALA A 390 2.35 24.87 -1.84
N HIS A 391 1.95 25.21 -0.61
CA HIS A 391 1.23 26.45 -0.27
C HIS A 391 2.15 27.64 0.07
N GLY A 392 3.47 27.49 -0.08
CA GLY A 392 4.43 28.57 0.17
C GLY A 392 4.78 28.80 1.64
N HIS A 393 4.30 27.95 2.55
CA HIS A 393 4.65 27.97 3.98
C HIS A 393 5.97 27.23 4.24
N GLY A 394 7.03 27.61 3.51
CA GLY A 394 8.30 26.88 3.53
C GLY A 394 9.00 26.85 4.89
N THR A 395 8.90 27.93 5.68
CA THR A 395 9.47 27.97 7.04
C THR A 395 8.82 26.94 7.95
N GLU A 396 7.49 26.89 7.95
CA GLU A 396 6.73 25.91 8.74
C GLU A 396 7.01 24.47 8.29
N ALA A 397 7.22 24.26 6.98
CA ALA A 397 7.60 22.97 6.44
C ALA A 397 8.98 22.50 6.95
N LEU A 398 9.96 23.41 7.01
CA LEU A 398 11.30 23.12 7.55
C LEU A 398 11.26 22.92 9.06
N ASP A 399 10.47 23.70 9.79
CA ASP A 399 10.27 23.52 11.24
C ASP A 399 9.67 22.14 11.55
N LEU A 400 8.65 21.71 10.79
CA LEU A 400 8.09 20.36 10.92
C LEU A 400 9.11 19.27 10.57
N PHE A 401 9.98 19.48 9.58
CA PHE A 401 11.06 18.54 9.27
C PHE A 401 12.04 18.39 10.45
N HIS A 402 12.38 19.49 11.12
CA HIS A 402 13.20 19.46 12.32
C HIS A 402 12.49 18.78 13.49
N GLU A 403 11.19 19.02 13.69
CA GLU A 403 10.37 18.34 14.70
C GLU A 403 10.30 16.82 14.43
N MET A 404 10.16 16.42 13.16
CA MET A 404 10.16 15.02 12.73
C MET A 404 11.48 14.33 13.12
N LYS A 405 12.63 14.98 12.85
CA LYS A 405 13.96 14.47 13.23
C LYS A 405 14.10 14.34 14.75
N ASN A 406 13.65 15.34 15.50
CA ASN A 406 13.69 15.33 16.97
C ASN A 406 12.77 14.26 17.58
N SER A 407 11.73 13.86 16.86
CA SER A 407 10.82 12.77 17.23
C SER A 407 11.39 11.37 16.93
N GLY A 408 12.62 11.29 16.39
CA GLY A 408 13.29 10.02 16.07
C GLY A 408 12.76 9.32 14.82
N ILE A 409 11.93 9.99 14.01
CA ILE A 409 11.44 9.46 12.74
C ILE A 409 12.48 9.76 11.65
N ARG A 410 12.97 8.72 10.99
CA ARG A 410 13.96 8.85 9.92
C ARG A 410 13.26 9.31 8.64
N ALA A 411 13.78 10.39 8.04
CA ALA A 411 13.33 10.89 6.76
C ALA A 411 13.55 9.89 5.63
N ASP A 412 12.66 9.92 4.65
CA ASP A 412 12.76 9.16 3.41
C ASP A 412 12.86 10.06 2.18
N LYS A 413 12.84 9.44 1.01
CA LYS A 413 12.86 10.11 -0.29
C LYS A 413 11.73 11.15 -0.39
N VAL A 414 10.51 10.77 0.00
CA VAL A 414 9.33 11.66 -0.10
C VAL A 414 9.45 12.86 0.85
N THR A 415 10.06 12.69 2.03
CA THR A 415 10.35 13.82 2.94
C THR A 415 11.23 14.86 2.25
N PHE A 416 12.31 14.42 1.60
CA PHE A 416 13.28 15.34 0.99
C PHE A 416 12.73 16.05 -0.25
N VAL A 417 11.80 15.45 -0.99
CA VAL A 417 11.04 16.19 -2.01
C VAL A 417 10.31 17.37 -1.38
N GLY A 418 9.63 17.18 -0.24
CA GLY A 418 8.92 18.25 0.46
C GLY A 418 9.85 19.35 0.99
N VAL A 419 10.98 18.97 1.59
CA VAL A 419 12.00 19.92 2.09
C VAL A 419 12.61 20.73 0.96
N LEU A 420 13.00 20.09 -0.15
CA LEU A 420 13.58 20.78 -1.31
C LEU A 420 12.54 21.67 -2.01
N CYS A 421 11.27 21.24 -2.07
CA CYS A 421 10.17 22.09 -2.52
C CYS A 421 10.00 23.34 -1.63
N ALA A 422 10.10 23.21 -0.31
CA ALA A 422 10.04 24.35 0.61
C ALA A 422 11.18 25.35 0.32
N CYS A 423 12.42 24.85 0.19
CA CYS A 423 13.57 25.68 -0.18
C CYS A 423 13.38 26.36 -1.55
N LYS A 424 12.89 25.62 -2.55
CA LYS A 424 12.57 26.12 -3.89
C LYS A 424 11.56 27.27 -3.85
N HIS A 425 10.46 27.12 -3.12
CA HIS A 425 9.41 28.14 -3.06
C HIS A 425 9.87 29.39 -2.28
N MET A 426 10.78 29.23 -1.32
CA MET A 426 11.37 30.34 -0.57
C MET A 426 12.63 30.95 -1.20
N GLY A 427 13.21 30.33 -2.23
CA GLY A 427 14.48 30.75 -2.82
C GLY A 427 15.71 30.51 -1.92
N LEU A 428 15.64 29.57 -0.97
CA LEU A 428 16.74 29.22 -0.06
C LEU A 428 17.75 28.31 -0.77
N VAL A 429 18.58 28.88 -1.63
CA VAL A 429 19.52 28.12 -2.49
C VAL A 429 20.56 27.36 -1.66
N GLU A 430 21.17 28.02 -0.68
CA GLU A 430 22.23 27.41 0.16
C GLU A 430 21.66 26.26 1.00
N ASP A 431 20.53 26.47 1.67
CA ASP A 431 19.87 25.44 2.47
C ASP A 431 19.39 24.28 1.60
N GLY A 432 18.82 24.56 0.43
CA GLY A 432 18.37 23.52 -0.51
C GLY A 432 19.53 22.61 -0.97
N LEU A 433 20.68 23.20 -1.29
CA LEU A 433 21.89 22.42 -1.63
C LEU A 433 22.45 21.67 -0.42
N ALA A 434 22.42 22.26 0.77
CA ALA A 434 22.84 21.60 2.01
C ALA A 434 21.96 20.38 2.33
N TYR A 435 20.63 20.53 2.25
CA TYR A 435 19.70 19.43 2.45
C TYR A 435 19.85 18.34 1.39
N PHE A 436 20.03 18.71 0.11
CA PHE A 436 20.30 17.74 -0.96
C PHE A 436 21.56 16.90 -0.67
N ASN A 437 22.65 17.52 -0.22
CA ASN A 437 23.86 16.80 0.17
C ASN A 437 23.63 15.90 1.40
N SER A 438 22.87 16.40 2.39
CA SER A 438 22.54 15.64 3.61
C SER A 438 21.79 14.34 3.33
N MET A 439 21.02 14.27 2.24
CA MET A 439 20.33 13.04 1.82
C MET A 439 21.32 11.87 1.72
N PHE A 440 22.46 12.10 1.09
CA PHE A 440 23.48 11.08 0.90
C PHE A 440 24.32 10.88 2.16
N THR A 441 24.81 11.96 2.77
CA THR A 441 25.77 11.89 3.89
C THR A 441 25.15 11.41 5.19
N ASP A 442 23.95 11.89 5.52
CA ASP A 442 23.34 11.71 6.84
C ASP A 442 22.25 10.63 6.81
N PHE A 443 21.55 10.50 5.67
CA PHE A 443 20.40 9.60 5.53
C PHE A 443 20.65 8.40 4.63
N SER A 444 21.79 8.34 3.91
CA SER A 444 22.11 7.28 2.94
C SER A 444 21.01 7.08 1.89
N ILE A 445 20.38 8.17 1.46
CA ILE A 445 19.34 8.21 0.43
C ILE A 445 19.98 8.63 -0.89
N MET A 446 19.79 7.82 -1.93
CA MET A 446 20.21 8.17 -3.28
C MET A 446 19.21 9.15 -3.91
N PRO A 447 19.66 10.28 -4.47
CA PRO A 447 18.79 11.21 -5.17
C PRO A 447 18.10 10.57 -6.38
N GLU A 448 16.78 10.76 -6.46
CA GLU A 448 15.94 10.42 -7.62
C GLU A 448 15.60 11.67 -8.45
N ILE A 449 14.96 11.46 -9.60
CA ILE A 449 14.68 12.52 -10.58
C ILE A 449 13.89 13.68 -9.97
N GLU A 450 12.99 13.41 -9.03
CA GLU A 450 12.16 14.38 -8.33
C GLU A 450 13.00 15.32 -7.46
N HIS A 451 14.03 14.81 -6.80
CA HIS A 451 14.93 15.61 -5.96
C HIS A 451 15.83 16.50 -6.83
N CYS A 452 16.39 15.92 -7.89
CA CYS A 452 17.19 16.66 -8.87
C CYS A 452 16.36 17.76 -9.53
N GLY A 453 15.10 17.47 -9.88
CA GLY A 453 14.17 18.46 -10.42
C GLY A 453 13.90 19.62 -9.47
N CYS A 454 13.74 19.34 -8.17
CA CYS A 454 13.59 20.40 -7.16
C CYS A 454 14.83 21.32 -7.08
N VAL A 455 16.04 20.76 -7.15
CA VAL A 455 17.29 21.53 -7.13
C VAL A 455 17.45 22.36 -8.40
N VAL A 456 17.17 21.78 -9.58
CA VAL A 456 17.22 22.51 -10.85
C VAL A 456 16.22 23.66 -10.84
N ASP A 457 15.00 23.44 -10.37
CA ASP A 457 13.97 24.49 -10.27
C ASP A 457 14.38 25.58 -9.27
N LEU A 458 14.93 25.21 -8.10
CA LEU A 458 15.49 26.14 -7.12
C LEU A 458 16.59 27.04 -7.74
N LEU A 459 17.57 26.45 -8.41
CA LEU A 459 18.64 27.20 -9.09
C LEU A 459 18.10 28.06 -10.23
N SER A 460 17.14 27.53 -11.00
CA SER A 460 16.51 28.21 -12.12
C SER A 460 15.75 29.44 -11.67
N ARG A 461 14.94 29.34 -10.61
CA ARG A 461 14.19 30.46 -10.00
C ARG A 461 15.06 31.49 -9.29
N ALA A 462 16.27 31.11 -8.89
CA ALA A 462 17.25 32.04 -8.33
C ALA A 462 18.10 32.72 -9.42
N GLY A 463 17.91 32.37 -10.70
CA GLY A 463 18.66 32.92 -11.84
C GLY A 463 20.03 32.30 -12.07
N PHE A 464 20.40 31.26 -11.31
CA PHE A 464 21.67 30.54 -11.45
C PHE A 464 21.62 29.49 -12.58
N LEU A 465 21.23 29.90 -13.78
CA LEU A 465 20.95 28.99 -14.90
C LEU A 465 22.19 28.19 -15.36
N THR A 466 23.38 28.80 -15.35
CA THR A 466 24.62 28.09 -15.68
C THR A 466 24.91 26.97 -14.68
N LEU A 467 24.75 27.23 -13.38
CA LEU A 467 24.92 26.21 -12.33
C LEU A 467 23.85 25.11 -12.45
N ALA A 468 22.62 25.45 -12.85
CA ALA A 468 21.57 24.48 -13.11
C ALA A 468 21.94 23.53 -14.26
N VAL A 469 22.50 24.04 -15.36
CA VAL A 469 23.01 23.21 -16.47
C VAL A 469 24.19 22.34 -16.02
N GLU A 470 25.13 22.89 -15.25
CA GLU A 470 26.23 22.10 -14.68
C GLU A 470 25.75 20.97 -13.77
N PHE A 471 24.72 21.23 -12.97
CA PHE A 471 24.12 20.23 -12.10
C PHE A 471 23.47 19.10 -12.92
N ILE A 472 22.70 19.43 -13.96
CA ILE A 472 22.09 18.43 -14.86
C ILE A 472 23.15 17.53 -15.50
N ASN A 473 24.28 18.10 -15.92
CA ASN A 473 25.37 17.33 -16.52
C ASN A 473 26.06 16.38 -15.53
N LYS A 474 26.00 16.66 -14.23
CA LYS A 474 26.63 15.88 -13.16
C LYS A 474 25.69 14.90 -12.47
N MET A 475 24.38 15.01 -12.70
CA MET A 475 23.41 14.25 -11.93
C MET A 475 23.44 12.75 -12.31
N PRO A 476 23.09 11.85 -11.37
CA PRO A 476 23.25 10.40 -11.56
C PRO A 476 22.19 9.75 -12.47
N VAL A 477 21.11 10.49 -12.81
CA VAL A 477 19.97 10.02 -13.60
C VAL A 477 19.84 10.90 -14.85
N LYS A 478 19.28 10.43 -15.96
CA LYS A 478 19.04 11.28 -17.15
C LYS A 478 17.87 12.24 -16.92
N ALA A 479 17.99 13.50 -17.37
CA ALA A 479 16.93 14.50 -17.18
C ALA A 479 15.67 14.11 -17.95
N ASP A 480 14.52 14.35 -17.32
CA ASP A 480 13.21 14.19 -17.93
C ASP A 480 12.75 15.48 -18.62
N ALA A 481 11.57 15.43 -19.25
CA ALA A 481 10.99 16.59 -19.91
C ALA A 481 10.69 17.75 -18.93
N VAL A 482 10.37 17.45 -17.67
CA VAL A 482 9.99 18.46 -16.67
C VAL A 482 11.20 19.33 -16.29
N ILE A 483 12.36 18.73 -16.08
CA ILE A 483 13.60 19.45 -15.76
C ILE A 483 13.99 20.40 -16.89
N TRP A 484 13.99 19.92 -18.15
CA TRP A 484 14.34 20.77 -19.28
C TRP A 484 13.28 21.86 -19.56
N ALA A 485 11.99 21.56 -19.38
CA ALA A 485 10.93 22.55 -19.49
C ALA A 485 11.06 23.65 -18.41
N THR A 486 11.49 23.28 -17.20
CA THR A 486 11.76 24.23 -16.11
C THR A 486 12.90 25.19 -16.49
N LEU A 487 13.99 24.66 -17.06
CA LEU A 487 15.09 25.47 -17.58
C LEU A 487 14.67 26.37 -18.76
N LEU A 488 13.87 25.86 -19.69
CA LEU A 488 13.36 26.64 -20.82
C LEU A 488 12.49 27.80 -20.34
N GLY A 489 11.62 27.55 -19.36
CA GLY A 489 10.78 28.56 -18.71
C GLY A 489 11.62 29.63 -18.02
N ALA A 490 12.62 29.23 -17.23
CA ALA A 490 13.50 30.18 -16.55
C ALA A 490 14.38 30.96 -17.54
N SER A 491 14.83 30.33 -18.62
CA SER A 491 15.60 30.98 -19.70
C SER A 491 14.82 32.12 -20.35
N LYS A 492 13.49 31.98 -20.45
CA LYS A 492 12.60 33.08 -20.86
C LYS A 492 12.61 34.23 -19.86
N VAL A 493 12.43 33.93 -18.56
CA VAL A 493 12.38 34.94 -17.49
C VAL A 493 13.69 35.74 -17.42
N TYR A 494 14.83 35.06 -17.49
CA TYR A 494 16.16 35.69 -17.41
C TYR A 494 16.77 36.07 -18.76
N LYS A 495 16.01 35.93 -19.86
CA LYS A 495 16.42 36.27 -21.23
C LYS A 495 17.76 35.62 -21.67
N LYS A 496 17.98 34.37 -21.28
CA LYS A 496 19.16 33.56 -21.65
C LYS A 496 18.85 32.66 -22.85
N VAL A 497 19.11 33.18 -24.04
CA VAL A 497 18.73 32.51 -25.30
C VAL A 497 19.52 31.23 -25.54
N ASP A 498 20.80 31.23 -25.19
CA ASP A 498 21.72 30.09 -25.28
C ASP A 498 21.23 28.86 -24.48
N ILE A 499 20.83 29.08 -23.23
CA ILE A 499 20.30 28.00 -22.36
C ILE A 499 18.90 27.56 -22.84
N GLY A 500 18.10 28.49 -23.37
CA GLY A 500 16.80 28.18 -23.98
C GLY A 500 16.91 27.29 -25.22
N GLU A 501 17.90 27.54 -26.09
CA GLU A 501 18.19 26.71 -27.27
C GLU A 501 18.61 25.30 -26.85
N LEU A 502 19.55 25.18 -25.89
CA LEU A 502 19.97 23.89 -25.32
C LEU A 502 18.79 23.09 -24.74
N ALA A 503 17.96 23.73 -23.92
CA ALA A 503 16.81 23.07 -23.30
C ALA A 503 15.80 22.57 -24.34
N LEU A 504 15.55 23.32 -25.42
CA LEU A 504 14.67 22.88 -26.49
C LEU A 504 15.26 21.71 -27.28
N GLU A 505 16.55 21.71 -27.58
CA GLU A 505 17.21 20.60 -28.27
C GLU A 505 17.07 19.29 -27.50
N GLU A 506 17.28 19.32 -26.18
CA GLU A 506 17.09 18.14 -25.33
C GLU A 506 15.61 17.76 -25.21
N LEU A 507 14.69 18.72 -25.09
CA LEU A 507 13.25 18.44 -25.12
C LEU A 507 12.80 17.82 -26.44
N ASN A 508 13.35 18.22 -27.58
CA ASN A 508 13.01 17.62 -28.87
C ASN A 508 13.49 16.17 -28.99
N LYS A 509 14.57 15.78 -28.29
CA LYS A 509 15.03 14.39 -28.22
C LYS A 509 14.10 13.51 -27.38
N ILE A 510 13.46 14.09 -26.35
CA ILE A 510 12.58 13.37 -25.41
C ILE A 510 11.13 13.37 -25.92
N GLU A 511 10.63 14.54 -26.29
CA GLU A 511 9.27 14.80 -26.75
C GLU A 511 9.30 15.56 -28.10
N PRO A 512 9.54 14.87 -29.23
CA PRO A 512 9.66 15.51 -30.55
C PRO A 512 8.39 16.20 -31.05
N ARG A 513 7.26 16.04 -30.35
CA ARG A 513 5.91 16.41 -30.80
C ARG A 513 5.12 17.18 -29.74
N ASN A 514 5.78 18.01 -28.93
CA ASN A 514 5.11 18.87 -27.95
C ASN A 514 5.09 20.35 -28.44
N PRO A 515 3.95 20.88 -28.94
CA PRO A 515 3.87 22.24 -29.45
C PRO A 515 4.19 23.32 -28.40
N ALA A 516 4.01 23.03 -27.11
CA ALA A 516 4.24 24.01 -26.04
C ALA A 516 5.72 24.45 -25.97
N ASN A 517 6.65 23.53 -26.23
CA ASN A 517 8.09 23.79 -26.18
C ASN A 517 8.53 24.78 -27.27
N PHE A 518 7.98 24.62 -28.49
CA PHE A 518 8.22 25.56 -29.59
C PHE A 518 7.61 26.93 -29.31
N VAL A 519 6.37 27.00 -28.81
CA VAL A 519 5.75 28.29 -28.45
C VAL A 519 6.60 29.04 -27.42
N MET A 520 7.18 28.33 -26.45
CA MET A 520 8.00 28.94 -25.41
C MET A 520 9.29 29.56 -25.99
N LEU A 521 10.03 28.87 -26.85
CA LEU A 521 11.24 29.45 -27.48
C LEU A 521 10.92 30.55 -28.50
N SER A 522 9.81 30.44 -29.25
CA SER A 522 9.37 31.52 -30.16
C SER A 522 9.14 32.84 -29.41
N ASN A 523 8.59 32.75 -28.20
CA ASN A 523 8.44 33.91 -27.33
C ASN A 523 9.79 34.44 -26.83
N ILE A 524 10.73 33.57 -26.45
CA ILE A 524 12.10 33.97 -26.06
C ILE A 524 12.78 34.74 -27.19
N TYR A 525 12.68 34.25 -28.43
CA TYR A 525 13.24 34.95 -29.60
C TYR A 525 12.55 36.29 -29.86
N GLY A 526 11.23 36.37 -29.70
CA GLY A 526 10.49 37.63 -29.76
C GLY A 526 10.97 38.64 -28.72
N ASP A 527 11.12 38.22 -27.46
CA ASP A 527 11.59 39.04 -26.35
C ASP A 527 13.06 39.51 -26.53
N ALA A 528 13.85 38.75 -27.30
CA ALA A 528 15.23 39.06 -27.67
C ALA A 528 15.36 39.83 -29.01
N GLY A 529 14.25 40.15 -29.70
CA GLY A 529 14.26 40.86 -30.99
C GLY A 529 14.68 40.02 -32.20
N ARG A 530 14.82 38.69 -32.04
CA ARG A 530 15.18 37.72 -33.11
C ARG A 530 13.92 37.25 -33.87
N PHE A 531 13.22 38.18 -34.53
CA PHE A 531 11.92 37.90 -35.14
C PHE A 531 11.96 36.87 -36.29
N ASP A 532 13.07 36.78 -37.03
CA ASP A 532 13.25 35.80 -38.11
C ASP A 532 13.30 34.37 -37.58
N ASP A 533 14.00 34.13 -36.47
CA ASP A 533 14.08 32.83 -35.82
C ASP A 533 12.72 32.45 -35.20
N ALA A 534 12.01 33.40 -34.61
CA ALA A 534 10.66 33.20 -34.11
C ALA A 534 9.67 32.80 -35.23
N ALA A 535 9.81 33.39 -36.43
CA ALA A 535 9.00 33.05 -37.59
C ALA A 535 9.29 31.63 -38.11
N ARG A 536 10.57 31.25 -38.23
CA ARG A 536 10.99 29.89 -38.61
C ARG A 536 10.42 28.84 -37.66
N LEU A 537 10.44 29.12 -36.36
CA LEU A 537 9.93 28.19 -35.35
C LEU A 537 8.39 28.03 -35.41
N LYS A 538 7.65 29.10 -35.75
CA LYS A 538 6.20 29.04 -35.98
C LYS A 538 5.84 28.21 -37.23
N VAL A 539 6.68 28.24 -38.27
CA VAL A 539 6.52 27.39 -39.45
C VAL A 539 6.76 25.93 -39.07
N ALA A 540 7.88 25.63 -38.41
CA ALA A 540 8.17 24.28 -37.93
C ALA A 540 7.04 23.71 -37.04
N MET A 541 6.42 24.54 -36.19
CA MET A 541 5.26 24.15 -35.39
C MET A 541 4.04 23.77 -36.23
N ARG A 542 3.73 24.49 -37.32
CA ARG A 542 2.61 24.16 -38.22
C ARG A 542 2.82 22.81 -38.92
N ASP A 543 4.06 22.49 -39.26
CA ASP A 543 4.43 21.26 -39.95
C ASP A 543 4.30 20.01 -39.04
N THR A 544 4.17 20.19 -37.72
CA THR A 544 3.92 19.08 -36.77
C THR A 544 2.46 18.59 -36.74
N GLY A 545 1.50 19.34 -37.31
CA GLY A 545 0.09 18.93 -37.43
C GLY A 545 -0.78 19.01 -36.16
N PHE A 546 -0.22 19.40 -35.00
CA PHE A 546 -0.96 19.48 -33.73
C PHE A 546 -1.57 20.86 -33.46
N LYS A 547 -2.81 20.89 -32.96
CA LYS A 547 -3.49 22.10 -32.47
C LYS A 547 -3.30 22.22 -30.95
N LYS A 548 -3.19 23.45 -30.45
CA LYS A 548 -3.14 23.76 -29.02
C LYS A 548 -4.38 23.20 -28.31
N GLU A 549 -4.21 22.24 -27.41
CA GLU A 549 -5.30 21.79 -26.53
C GLU A 549 -5.66 22.90 -25.54
N ALA A 550 -6.95 23.10 -25.32
CA ALA A 550 -7.45 24.06 -24.35
C ALA A 550 -7.29 23.51 -22.93
N GLY A 551 -6.78 24.34 -22.02
CA GLY A 551 -6.70 23.98 -20.60
C GLY A 551 -8.10 23.76 -20.02
N VAL A 552 -8.21 22.82 -19.09
CA VAL A 552 -9.48 22.47 -18.43
C VAL A 552 -9.35 22.69 -16.93
N SER A 553 -10.38 23.26 -16.32
CA SER A 553 -10.52 23.43 -14.87
C SER A 553 -11.85 22.84 -14.40
N TRP A 554 -11.86 22.32 -13.17
CA TRP A 554 -13.05 21.77 -12.53
C TRP A 554 -13.45 22.67 -11.35
N ILE A 555 -14.74 22.94 -11.20
CA ILE A 555 -15.27 23.80 -10.14
C ILE A 555 -16.49 23.11 -9.51
N GLU A 556 -16.53 23.08 -8.18
CA GLU A 556 -17.68 22.62 -7.39
C GLU A 556 -18.76 23.71 -7.35
N THR A 557 -20.01 23.34 -7.63
CA THR A 557 -21.19 24.22 -7.56
C THR A 557 -22.26 23.54 -6.70
N ASP A 558 -23.30 24.27 -6.27
CA ASP A 558 -24.43 23.71 -5.49
C ASP A 558 -25.11 22.52 -6.20
N ASP A 559 -25.06 22.47 -7.54
CA ASP A 559 -25.63 21.42 -8.38
C ASP A 559 -24.62 20.28 -8.70
N GLY A 560 -23.38 20.34 -8.19
CA GLY A 560 -22.31 19.35 -8.41
C GLY A 560 -21.04 19.89 -9.07
N LEU A 561 -20.15 18.99 -9.50
CA LEU A 561 -18.86 19.29 -10.15
C LEU A 561 -19.02 19.62 -11.64
N VAL A 562 -18.38 20.70 -12.07
CA VAL A 562 -18.56 21.28 -13.40
C VAL A 562 -17.21 21.51 -14.10
N LYS A 563 -17.12 21.19 -15.40
CA LYS A 563 -15.93 21.44 -16.24
C LYS A 563 -15.97 22.81 -16.93
N PHE A 564 -14.83 23.49 -16.96
CA PHE A 564 -14.59 24.73 -17.70
C PHE A 564 -13.39 24.57 -18.65
N TYR A 565 -13.57 24.93 -19.92
CA TYR A 565 -12.52 24.91 -20.95
C TYR A 565 -12.02 26.32 -21.23
N SER A 566 -10.70 26.51 -21.32
CA SER A 566 -10.07 27.81 -21.60
C SER A 566 -10.38 28.34 -23.01
N SER A 567 -10.81 27.46 -23.93
CA SER A 567 -11.30 27.83 -25.27
C SER A 567 -12.76 28.32 -25.29
N GLY A 568 -13.45 28.32 -24.14
CA GLY A 568 -14.80 28.88 -24.02
C GLY A 568 -15.95 27.99 -24.52
N GLU A 569 -15.71 26.72 -24.89
CA GLU A 569 -16.79 25.84 -25.33
C GLU A 569 -17.52 25.11 -24.18
N LYS A 570 -18.82 25.49 -24.07
CA LYS A 570 -20.02 24.81 -23.53
C LYS A 570 -20.03 24.32 -22.08
N HIS A 571 -20.17 25.29 -21.17
CA HIS A 571 -20.94 25.11 -19.94
C HIS A 571 -22.45 25.22 -20.26
N PRO A 572 -23.35 24.38 -19.69
CA PRO A 572 -24.79 24.44 -19.96
C PRO A 572 -25.41 25.83 -19.73
N ARG A 573 -24.90 26.55 -18.72
CA ARG A 573 -25.27 27.94 -18.38
C ARG A 573 -24.30 29.02 -18.88
N THR A 574 -23.44 28.76 -19.88
CA THR A 574 -22.43 29.75 -20.36
C THR A 574 -23.05 31.12 -20.66
N LYS A 575 -24.23 31.17 -21.29
CA LYS A 575 -24.91 32.42 -21.64
C LYS A 575 -25.34 33.23 -20.41
N GLU A 576 -25.77 32.54 -19.36
CA GLU A 576 -26.20 33.16 -18.10
C GLU A 576 -25.00 33.67 -17.32
N LEU A 577 -23.92 32.88 -17.21
CA LEU A 577 -22.67 33.30 -16.59
C LEU A 577 -22.06 34.51 -17.31
N GLN A 578 -22.05 34.53 -18.64
CA GLN A 578 -21.58 35.69 -19.42
C GLN A 578 -22.49 36.92 -19.28
N ARG A 579 -23.78 36.74 -18.98
CA ARG A 579 -24.70 37.85 -18.68
C ARG A 579 -24.39 38.43 -17.30
N ILE A 580 -24.28 37.58 -16.28
CA ILE A 580 -23.92 37.97 -14.91
C ILE A 580 -22.54 38.63 -14.88
N LEU A 581 -21.55 38.08 -15.60
CA LEU A 581 -20.21 38.66 -15.67
C LEU A 581 -20.21 40.05 -16.32
N ARG A 582 -21.06 40.28 -17.33
CA ARG A 582 -21.26 41.59 -17.95
C ARG A 582 -21.97 42.57 -17.02
N GLU A 583 -22.97 42.11 -16.29
CA GLU A 583 -23.65 42.89 -15.26
C GLU A 583 -22.66 43.29 -14.15
N LEU A 584 -21.87 42.37 -13.62
CA LEU A 584 -20.83 42.63 -12.60
C LEU A 584 -19.75 43.61 -13.09
N LYS A 585 -19.31 43.51 -14.35
CA LYS A 585 -18.41 44.49 -14.96
C LYS A 585 -19.06 45.87 -15.12
N SER A 586 -20.35 45.93 -15.41
CA SER A 586 -21.09 47.21 -15.52
C SER A 586 -21.29 47.92 -14.16
N PHE A 587 -21.21 47.18 -13.05
CA PHE A 587 -21.30 47.74 -11.69
C PHE A 587 -19.96 48.20 -11.09
N ASN A 588 -18.85 48.18 -11.85
CA ASN A 588 -17.52 48.62 -11.37
C ASN A 588 -17.02 47.89 -10.10
N ILE A 589 -17.56 46.70 -9.80
CA ILE A 589 -17.16 45.89 -8.62
C ILE A 589 -15.84 45.16 -8.89
N LEU A 590 -15.47 44.95 -10.15
CA LEU A 590 -14.17 44.43 -10.57
C LEU A 590 -13.35 45.60 -11.13
N ARG A 591 -12.43 46.15 -10.33
CA ARG A 591 -11.46 47.14 -10.81
C ARG A 591 -10.55 46.47 -11.85
N ASP A 592 -10.51 47.06 -13.05
CA ASP A 592 -9.59 46.70 -14.12
C ASP A 592 -8.15 46.74 -13.60
N GLY A 593 -7.52 45.56 -13.55
CA GLY A 593 -6.17 45.46 -13.03
C GLY A 593 -5.53 44.08 -12.95
N GLU A 594 -6.17 42.99 -13.36
CA GLU A 594 -5.47 41.71 -13.50
C GLU A 594 -5.94 40.98 -14.77
N HIS A 595 -5.06 40.97 -15.76
CA HIS A 595 -5.17 40.09 -16.92
C HIS A 595 -5.02 38.64 -16.44
N PHE A 596 -6.14 37.98 -16.17
CA PHE A 596 -6.22 36.52 -16.15
C PHE A 596 -6.86 36.06 -17.46
N LEU A 597 -6.01 35.62 -18.40
CA LEU A 597 -6.30 34.62 -19.42
C LEU A 597 -5.01 33.88 -19.80
#